data_AF-A6N9T7-F1
#
_entry.id   AF-A6N9T7-F1
#
_cell.length_a   1.000
_cell.length_b   1.000
_cell.length_c   1.000
_cell.angle_alpha   90.00
_cell.angle_beta   90.00
_cell.angle_gamma   90.00
#
_symmetry.space_group_name_H-M   'P 1'
#
loop_
_entity.id
_entity.type
_entity.pdbx_description
1 polymer ?
#
loop_
_entity_poly.entity_id
_entity_poly.type
_entity_poly.pdbx_seq_one_letter_code
_entity_poly.pdbx_strand_id
1 'polypeptide(L)'
;MSSYRNFSQPVDSKKEEFRKYLDSNGVLDALTQALKSLFEETERPADPLEYLKRHLAGDTPPMEETVSALKQELKTTREALNALQERCDQTKAGDA
;
A
#
# COMPACT_ATOMS: atom_id res chain seq x y z
N MET A 1 -34.17 1.95 42.83
CA MET A 1 -33.29 1.12 41.99
C MET A 1 -32.82 2.00 40.84
N SER A 2 -31.55 2.37 40.82
CA SER A 2 -30.98 3.30 39.84
C SER A 2 -31.18 2.76 38.43
N SER A 3 -31.97 3.49 37.64
CA SER A 3 -32.04 3.34 36.20
C SER A 3 -30.64 3.59 35.65
N TYR A 4 -30.00 2.54 35.11
CA TYR A 4 -28.79 2.70 34.33
C TYR A 4 -29.13 3.52 33.10
N ARG A 5 -28.80 4.79 33.18
CA ARG A 5 -28.90 5.78 32.13
C ARG A 5 -28.20 5.23 30.89
N ASN A 6 -29.00 4.86 29.89
CA ASN A 6 -28.57 4.69 28.51
C ASN A 6 -27.99 6.02 28.02
N PHE A 7 -26.66 6.14 27.98
CA PHE A 7 -25.94 7.26 27.39
C PHE A 7 -24.72 6.74 26.64
N SER A 8 -24.91 6.00 25.55
CA SER A 8 -23.80 5.68 24.63
C SER A 8 -24.17 5.30 23.18
N GLN A 9 -25.44 5.33 22.78
CA GLN A 9 -25.84 4.77 21.47
C GLN A 9 -25.20 5.42 20.21
N PRO A 10 -25.02 6.74 20.07
CA PRO A 10 -24.51 7.29 18.80
C PRO A 10 -22.99 7.16 18.61
N VAL A 11 -22.23 7.19 19.71
CA VAL A 11 -20.76 7.10 19.67
C VAL A 11 -20.33 5.64 19.48
N ASP A 12 -21.04 4.72 20.13
CA ASP A 12 -20.78 3.29 19.95
C ASP A 12 -21.20 2.82 18.56
N SER A 13 -22.29 3.35 17.98
CA SER A 13 -22.65 3.02 16.58
C SER A 13 -21.56 3.42 15.58
N LYS A 14 -21.00 4.64 15.68
CA LYS A 14 -19.90 5.06 14.78
C LYS A 14 -18.64 4.22 14.95
N LYS A 15 -18.30 3.84 16.18
CA LYS A 15 -17.16 2.95 16.46
C LYS A 15 -17.39 1.55 15.91
N GLU A 16 -18.61 1.04 16.03
CA GLU A 16 -18.97 -0.28 15.52
C GLU A 16 -18.97 -0.32 13.99
N GLU A 17 -19.49 0.72 13.33
CA GLU A 17 -19.41 0.89 11.88
C GLU A 17 -17.95 0.93 11.41
N PHE A 18 -17.09 1.70 12.09
CA PHE A 18 -15.67 1.74 11.76
C PHE A 18 -14.99 0.38 11.97
N ARG A 19 -15.32 -0.33 13.05
CA ARG A 19 -14.79 -1.68 13.29
C ARG A 19 -15.24 -2.65 12.19
N LYS A 20 -16.52 -2.64 11.80
CA LYS A 20 -17.06 -3.45 10.70
C LYS A 20 -16.40 -3.11 9.37
N TYR A 21 -16.12 -1.83 9.12
CA TYR A 21 -15.37 -1.39 7.94
C TYR A 21 -13.96 -2.00 7.92
N LEU A 22 -13.21 -1.91 9.03
CA LEU A 22 -11.87 -2.50 9.11
C LEU A 22 -11.91 -4.03 8.96
N ASP A 23 -12.92 -4.68 9.54
CA ASP A 23 -13.11 -6.13 9.45
C ASP A 23 -13.43 -6.58 8.02
N SER A 24 -14.41 -5.92 7.38
CA SER A 24 -14.87 -6.25 6.02
C SER A 24 -13.81 -6.01 4.95
N ASN A 25 -12.85 -5.12 5.21
CA ASN A 25 -11.71 -4.85 4.33
C ASN A 25 -10.46 -5.66 4.71
N GLY A 26 -10.55 -6.59 5.67
CA GLY A 26 -9.44 -7.48 6.05
C GLY A 26 -8.32 -6.81 6.86
N VAL A 27 -8.50 -5.56 7.30
CA VAL A 27 -7.47 -4.84 8.08
C VAL A 27 -7.24 -5.51 9.43
N LEU A 28 -8.31 -5.94 10.10
CA LEU A 28 -8.20 -6.65 11.38
C LEU A 28 -7.49 -8.01 11.23
N ASP A 29 -7.73 -8.72 10.14
CA ASP A 29 -7.07 -9.99 9.84
C ASP A 29 -5.58 -9.80 9.59
N ALA A 30 -5.20 -8.80 8.77
CA ALA A 30 -3.81 -8.44 8.51
C ALA A 30 -3.06 -8.05 9.81
N LEU A 31 -3.68 -7.22 10.66
CA LEU A 31 -3.13 -6.86 11.97
C LEU A 31 -2.95 -8.09 12.87
N THR A 32 -3.93 -8.99 12.87
CA THR A 32 -3.88 -10.23 13.67
C THR A 32 -2.74 -11.13 13.20
N GLN A 33 -2.58 -11.31 11.89
CA GLN A 33 -1.51 -12.13 11.32
C GLN A 33 -0.12 -11.54 11.59
N ALA A 34 0.03 -10.22 11.52
CA ALA A 34 1.29 -9.54 11.82
C ALA A 34 1.67 -9.67 13.30
N LEU A 35 0.70 -9.52 14.21
CA LEU A 35 0.92 -9.73 15.64
C LEU A 35 1.22 -11.20 15.97
N LYS A 36 0.54 -12.14 15.31
CA LYS A 36 0.80 -13.57 15.45
C LYS A 36 2.22 -13.93 15.01
N SER A 37 2.64 -13.42 13.86
CA SER A 37 4.01 -13.63 13.34
C SER A 37 5.05 -13.09 14.32
N LEU A 38 4.85 -11.87 14.84
CA LEU A 38 5.73 -11.28 15.86
C LEU A 38 5.74 -12.08 17.17
N PHE A 39 4.64 -12.72 17.53
CA PHE A 39 4.55 -13.57 18.73
C PHE A 39 5.24 -14.93 18.54
N GLU A 40 5.20 -15.47 17.32
CA GLU A 40 5.84 -16.74 16.95
C GLU A 40 7.36 -16.61 16.73
N GLU A 41 7.87 -15.40 16.52
CA GLU A 41 9.31 -15.13 16.39
C GLU A 41 10.08 -15.60 17.62
N THR A 42 11.00 -16.55 17.38
CA THR A 42 11.87 -17.11 18.43
C THR A 42 12.87 -16.08 18.96
N GLU A 43 13.33 -15.17 18.10
CA GLU A 43 14.17 -14.03 18.46
C GLU A 43 13.34 -12.75 18.40
N ARG A 44 13.15 -12.10 19.54
CA ARG A 44 12.41 -10.82 19.56
C ARG A 44 13.18 -9.79 18.74
N PRO A 45 12.56 -9.19 17.70
CA PRO A 45 13.20 -8.15 16.94
C PRO A 45 13.54 -6.97 17.86
N ALA A 46 14.72 -6.39 17.66
CA ALA A 46 15.18 -5.23 18.42
C ALA A 46 14.25 -4.01 18.24
N ASP A 47 13.58 -3.93 17.08
CA ASP A 47 12.53 -2.95 16.78
C ASP A 47 11.26 -3.66 16.31
N PRO A 48 10.32 -3.97 17.23
CA PRO A 48 9.05 -4.61 16.90
C PRO A 48 8.14 -3.74 16.02
N LEU A 49 8.29 -2.42 16.08
CA LEU A 49 7.46 -1.51 15.29
C LEU A 49 7.88 -1.54 13.83
N GLU A 50 9.18 -1.53 13.55
CA GLU A 50 9.70 -1.76 12.18
C GLU A 50 9.33 -3.12 11.64
N TYR A 51 9.39 -4.18 12.46
CA TYR A 51 8.94 -5.52 12.07
C TYR A 51 7.48 -5.50 11.62
N LEU A 52 6.60 -4.91 12.44
CA LEU A 52 5.17 -4.84 12.13
C LEU A 52 4.89 -4.05 10.85
N LYS A 53 5.59 -2.92 10.63
CA LYS A 53 5.43 -2.12 9.40
C LYS A 53 5.74 -2.93 8.14
N ARG A 54 6.83 -3.71 8.15
CA ARG A 54 7.22 -4.56 7.02
C ARG A 54 6.18 -5.65 6.78
N HIS A 55 5.71 -6.30 7.84
CA HIS A 55 4.72 -7.38 7.75
C HIS A 55 3.35 -6.89 7.29
N LEU A 56 2.98 -5.65 7.62
CA LEU A 56 1.73 -5.02 7.17
C LEU A 56 1.83 -4.42 5.76
N ALA A 57 3.02 -4.01 5.31
CA ALA A 57 3.25 -3.59 3.94
C ALA A 57 3.19 -4.77 2.96
N GLY A 58 3.41 -6.01 3.43
CA GLY A 58 3.48 -7.21 2.58
C GLY A 58 4.68 -7.18 1.62
N ASP A 59 4.72 -8.11 0.66
CA ASP A 59 5.72 -8.13 -0.44
C ASP A 59 5.55 -6.95 -1.43
N THR A 60 4.92 -5.83 -1.02
CA THR A 60 4.96 -4.64 -1.86
C THR A 60 6.38 -4.10 -1.80
N PRO A 61 7.07 -3.97 -2.95
CA PRO A 61 8.38 -3.36 -2.96
C PRO A 61 8.25 -1.96 -2.37
N PRO A 62 9.28 -1.46 -1.67
CA PRO A 62 9.28 -0.11 -1.13
C PRO A 62 8.69 0.84 -2.17
N MET A 63 7.69 1.64 -1.77
CA MET A 63 7.03 2.60 -2.67
C MET A 63 8.06 3.45 -3.45
N GLU A 64 9.22 3.69 -2.83
CA GLU A 64 10.35 4.38 -3.43
C GLU A 64 11.03 3.59 -4.58
N GLU A 65 11.17 2.28 -4.44
CA GLU A 65 11.73 1.39 -5.46
C GLU A 65 10.77 1.24 -6.65
N THR A 66 9.46 1.09 -6.39
CA THR A 66 8.45 1.06 -7.46
C THR A 66 8.37 2.38 -8.21
N VAL A 67 8.40 3.52 -7.49
CA VAL A 67 8.41 4.85 -8.10
C VAL A 67 9.69 5.07 -8.92
N SER A 68 10.84 4.60 -8.45
CA SER A 68 12.10 4.68 -9.19
C SER A 68 12.05 3.86 -10.48
N ALA A 69 11.59 2.61 -10.41
CA ALA A 69 11.43 1.73 -11.57
C ALA A 69 10.48 2.33 -12.61
N LEU A 70 9.31 2.84 -12.19
CA LEU A 70 8.33 3.48 -13.07
C LEU A 70 8.90 4.75 -13.74
N LYS A 71 9.70 5.54 -13.03
CA LYS A 71 10.38 6.72 -13.62
C LYS A 71 11.38 6.31 -14.69
N GLN A 72 12.13 5.23 -14.47
CA GLN A 72 13.10 4.72 -15.43
C GLN A 72 12.41 4.18 -16.69
N GLU A 73 11.31 3.45 -16.54
CA GLU A 73 10.52 2.94 -17.65
C GLU A 73 9.90 4.08 -18.47
N LEU A 74 9.35 5.10 -17.81
CA LEU A 74 8.83 6.31 -18.47
C LEU A 74 9.92 7.04 -19.27
N LYS A 75 11.13 7.16 -18.72
CA LYS A 75 12.26 7.77 -19.42
C LYS A 75 12.61 6.98 -20.68
N THR A 76 12.76 5.67 -20.55
CA THR A 76 13.16 4.78 -21.66
C THR A 76 12.11 4.79 -22.78
N THR A 77 10.82 4.76 -22.40
CA THR A 77 9.71 4.81 -23.35
C THR A 77 9.67 6.14 -24.12
N ARG A 78 9.91 7.27 -23.43
CA ARG A 78 9.99 8.58 -24.08
C ARG A 78 11.16 8.70 -25.04
N GLU A 79 12.32 8.17 -24.67
CA GLU A 79 13.50 8.15 -25.55
C GLU A 79 13.24 7.31 -26.81
N ALA A 80 12.62 6.14 -26.65
CA ALA A 80 12.24 5.29 -27.78
C ALA A 80 11.21 5.97 -28.70
N LEU A 81 10.23 6.68 -28.13
CA LEU A 81 9.20 7.41 -28.89
C LEU A 81 9.85 8.55 -29.69
N ASN A 82 10.72 9.34 -29.07
CA ASN A 82 11.45 10.41 -29.77
C ASN A 82 12.33 9.85 -30.91
N ALA A 83 13.07 8.77 -30.66
CA ALA A 83 13.91 8.15 -31.68
C ALA A 83 13.09 7.61 -32.87
N LEU A 84 11.93 7.01 -32.59
CA LEU A 84 10.99 6.56 -33.63
C LEU A 84 10.41 7.74 -34.41
N GLN A 85 10.11 8.85 -33.74
CA GLN A 85 9.56 10.04 -34.37
C GLN A 85 10.59 10.71 -35.28
N GLU A 86 11.83 10.87 -34.84
CA GLU A 86 12.94 11.34 -35.68
C GLU A 86 13.15 10.44 -36.90
N ARG A 87 13.08 9.12 -36.73
CA ARG A 87 13.24 8.17 -37.84
C ARG A 87 12.10 8.29 -38.86
N CYS A 88 10.87 8.48 -38.40
CA CYS A 88 9.71 8.73 -39.27
C CYS A 88 9.87 10.03 -40.05
N ASP A 89 10.36 11.10 -39.42
CA ASP A 89 10.55 12.39 -40.06
C ASP A 89 11.68 12.35 -41.11
N GLN A 90 12.76 11.60 -40.84
CA GLN A 90 13.84 11.36 -41.81
C GLN A 90 13.38 10.56 -43.03
N THR A 91 12.55 9.53 -42.85
CA THR A 91 12.00 8.76 -43.99
C THR A 91 11.03 9.59 -44.84
N LYS A 92 10.25 10.49 -44.24
CA LYS A 92 9.35 11.38 -44.99
C LYS A 92 10.09 12.46 -45.78
N ALA A 93 11.27 12.88 -45.33
CA ALA A 93 12.10 13.87 -46.02
C ALA A 93 12.91 13.29 -47.19
N GLY A 94 13.09 11.97 -47.26
CA GLY A 94 13.82 11.29 -48.34
C GLY A 94 12.97 10.93 -49.56
N ASP A 95 11.64 10.97 -49.45
CA ASP A 95 10.67 10.60 -50.49
C ASP A 95 10.03 11.82 -51.22
N ALA A 96 10.51 13.05 -50.95
CA ALA A 96 10.06 14.30 -51.59
C ALA A 96 11.18 14.95 -52.42
#